data_AF-A0A257MRP9-F1
#
_entry.id   AF-A0A257MRP9-F1
#
_cell.length_a   1.000
_cell.length_b   1.000
_cell.length_c   1.000
_cell.angle_alpha   90.00
_cell.angle_beta   90.00
_cell.angle_gamma   90.00
#
_symmetry.space_group_name_H-M   'P 1'
#
loop_
_entity.id
_entity.type
_entity.pdbx_description
1 polymer ?
#
loop_
_entity_poly.entity_id
_entity_poly.type
_entity_poly.pdbx_seq_one_letter_code
_entity_poly.pdbx_strand_id
1 'polypeptide(L)'
;MRRLTYAEAGVDIHQENRSIEAMKALLKSRRKGFGAPMTEIGHYAGLLDMGSFALAMTTDGVGSKVLIANAISKWDTVGID
;
A
#
# COMPACT_ATOMS: atom_id res chain seq x y z
N MET A 1 -18.57 25.37 -10.61
CA MET A 1 -18.57 24.12 -9.81
C MET A 1 -17.26 24.01 -9.07
N ARG A 2 -17.26 23.57 -7.81
CA ARG A 2 -16.01 23.31 -7.06
C ARG A 2 -15.26 22.18 -7.73
N ARG A 3 -13.95 22.33 -7.95
CA ARG A 3 -13.10 21.30 -8.55
C ARG A 3 -12.73 20.31 -7.45
N LEU A 4 -13.37 19.14 -7.43
CA LEU A 4 -13.05 18.08 -6.48
C LEU A 4 -11.70 17.46 -6.85
N THR A 5 -10.87 17.17 -5.86
CA THR A 5 -9.62 16.43 -6.05
C THR A 5 -9.70 15.07 -5.37
N TYR A 6 -8.93 14.10 -5.85
CA TYR A 6 -8.89 12.77 -5.23
C TYR A 6 -8.34 12.81 -3.78
N ALA A 7 -7.48 13.80 -3.49
CA ALA A 7 -7.02 14.10 -2.15
C ALA A 7 -8.15 14.49 -1.19
N GLU A 8 -9.20 15.17 -1.68
CA GLU A 8 -10.38 15.49 -0.85
C GLU A 8 -11.20 14.25 -0.48
N ALA A 9 -11.07 13.15 -1.22
CA ALA A 9 -11.62 11.84 -0.85
C ALA A 9 -10.74 11.06 0.13
N GLY A 10 -9.62 11.66 0.57
CA GLY A 10 -8.67 11.07 1.51
C GLY A 10 -7.46 10.39 0.87
N VAL A 11 -7.27 10.50 -0.45
CA VAL A 11 -6.17 9.83 -1.17
C VAL A 11 -5.25 10.86 -1.84
N ASP A 12 -4.23 11.31 -1.11
CA ASP A 12 -3.23 12.27 -1.59
C ASP A 12 -1.90 11.56 -1.93
N ILE A 13 -1.70 11.31 -3.22
CA ILE A 13 -0.51 10.65 -3.79
C ILE A 13 0.78 11.42 -3.47
N HIS A 14 0.73 12.75 -3.38
CA HIS A 14 1.93 13.53 -3.07
C HIS A 14 2.30 13.41 -1.58
N GLN A 15 1.30 13.38 -0.70
CA GLN A 15 1.50 13.16 0.73
C GLN A 15 2.02 11.75 1.01
N GLU A 16 1.45 10.75 0.34
CA GLU A 16 1.92 9.36 0.38
C GLU A 16 3.40 9.27 -0.03
N ASN A 17 3.77 9.80 -1.20
CA ASN A 17 5.15 9.75 -1.69
C ASN A 17 6.14 10.41 -0.73
N ARG A 18 5.81 11.57 -0.15
CA ARG A 18 6.68 12.22 0.85
C ARG A 18 6.89 11.33 2.08
N SER A 19 5.86 10.62 2.50
CA SER A 19 5.92 9.72 3.66
C SER A 19 6.79 8.50 3.35
N ILE A 20 6.64 7.92 2.15
CA ILE A 20 7.48 6.82 1.67
C ILE A 20 8.96 7.24 1.62
N GLU A 21 9.28 8.39 1.05
CA GLU A 21 10.66 8.89 0.98
C GLU A 21 11.27 9.13 2.38
N ALA A 22 10.50 9.69 3.30
CA ALA A 22 10.94 9.87 4.69
C ALA A 22 11.24 8.53 5.38
N MET A 23 10.40 7.51 5.16
CA MET A 23 10.65 6.16 5.70
C MET A 23 11.87 5.49 5.07
N LYS A 24 12.04 5.60 3.74
CA LYS A 24 13.21 5.07 3.03
C LYS A 24 14.52 5.60 3.60
N ALA A 25 14.58 6.90 3.93
CA ALA A 25 15.78 7.51 4.49
C ALA A 25 16.20 6.90 5.85
N LEU A 26 15.28 6.26 6.58
CA LEU A 26 15.56 5.60 7.86
C LEU A 26 15.99 4.13 7.71
N LEU A 27 15.71 3.49 6.58
CA LEU A 27 16.00 2.08 6.34
C LEU A 27 17.45 1.90 5.87
N LYS A 28 18.34 1.61 6.83
CA LYS A 28 19.80 1.51 6.60
C LYS A 28 20.30 0.11 6.23
N SER A 29 19.45 -0.91 6.32
CA SER A 29 19.84 -2.30 6.08
C SER A 29 18.92 -2.96 5.06
N ARG A 30 19.52 -3.80 4.22
CA ARG A 30 18.84 -4.58 3.19
C ARG A 30 19.25 -6.04 3.34
N ARG A 31 18.28 -6.94 3.38
CA ARG A 31 18.54 -8.39 3.44
C ARG A 31 19.33 -8.82 2.20
N LYS A 32 20.26 -9.75 2.39
CA LYS A 32 21.06 -10.37 1.32
C LYS A 32 20.84 -11.89 1.36
N GLY A 33 21.05 -12.56 0.24
CA GLY A 33 20.83 -14.01 0.10
C GLY A 33 19.36 -14.38 -0.06
N PHE A 34 18.98 -15.58 0.33
CA PHE A 34 17.61 -16.08 0.19
C PHE A 34 16.57 -15.17 0.88
N GLY A 35 15.54 -14.78 0.14
CA GLY A 35 14.53 -13.81 0.54
C GLY A 35 15.00 -12.35 0.47
N ALA A 36 16.08 -12.05 -0.26
CA ALA A 36 16.48 -10.67 -0.50
C ALA A 36 15.44 -9.94 -1.35
N PRO A 37 15.17 -8.65 -1.08
CA PRO A 37 14.28 -7.87 -1.94
C PRO A 37 14.85 -7.75 -3.35
N MET A 38 13.99 -7.92 -4.35
CA MET A 38 14.36 -7.84 -5.77
C MET A 38 14.28 -6.42 -6.33
N THR A 39 13.55 -5.53 -5.67
CA THR A 39 13.33 -4.14 -6.09
C THR A 39 13.73 -3.14 -5.02
N GLU A 40 13.75 -1.86 -5.39
CA GLU A 40 13.79 -0.77 -4.42
C GLU A 40 12.44 -0.61 -3.72
N ILE A 41 12.42 0.16 -2.63
CA ILE A 41 11.22 0.46 -1.86
C ILE A 41 10.31 1.39 -2.67
N GLY A 42 8.98 1.27 -2.51
CA GLY A 42 7.99 2.20 -3.07
C GLY A 42 7.12 1.61 -4.18
N HIS A 43 7.26 0.33 -4.50
CA HIS A 43 6.27 -0.39 -5.28
C HIS A 43 5.10 -0.85 -4.38
N TYR A 44 3.93 -1.06 -5.00
CA TYR A 44 2.73 -1.55 -4.30
C TYR A 44 2.95 -2.90 -3.61
N ALA A 45 3.68 -3.81 -4.25
CA ALA A 45 4.09 -5.08 -3.67
C ALA A 45 5.62 -5.15 -3.53
N GLY A 46 6.08 -5.70 -2.41
CA GLY A 46 7.46 -6.12 -2.24
C GLY A 46 7.70 -7.47 -2.91
N LEU A 47 8.82 -7.59 -3.62
CA LEU A 47 9.24 -8.84 -4.26
C LEU A 47 10.45 -9.41 -3.53
N LEU A 48 10.36 -10.68 -3.12
CA LEU A 48 11.45 -11.41 -2.48
C LEU A 48 11.98 -12.50 -3.42
N ASP A 49 13.31 -12.57 -3.54
CA ASP A 49 14.01 -13.60 -4.30
C ASP A 49 14.02 -14.93 -3.54
N MET A 50 13.33 -15.94 -4.07
CA MET A 50 13.24 -17.28 -3.51
C MET A 50 14.07 -18.30 -4.34
N GLY A 51 14.97 -17.83 -5.20
CA GLY A 51 15.82 -18.64 -6.06
C GLY A 51 15.11 -19.03 -7.37
N SER A 52 14.20 -20.00 -7.31
CA SER A 52 13.49 -20.49 -8.52
C SER A 52 12.21 -19.72 -8.84
N PHE A 53 11.74 -18.90 -7.90
CA PHE A 53 10.55 -18.05 -8.06
C PHE A 53 10.71 -16.76 -7.25
N ALA A 54 9.80 -15.81 -7.48
CA ALA A 54 9.67 -14.61 -6.67
C ALA A 54 8.41 -14.70 -5.80
N LEU A 55 8.53 -14.31 -4.53
CA LEU A 55 7.36 -14.12 -3.66
C LEU A 55 6.95 -12.65 -3.69
N ALA A 56 5.77 -12.36 -4.23
CA ALA A 56 5.16 -11.04 -4.18
C ALA A 56 4.26 -10.92 -2.95
N MET A 57 4.47 -9.89 -2.14
CA MET A 57 3.67 -9.61 -0.95
C MET A 57 3.28 -8.15 -0.90
N THR A 58 2.03 -7.90 -0.58
CA THR A 58 1.49 -6.58 -0.28
C THR A 58 0.44 -6.68 0.81
N THR A 59 0.14 -5.56 1.43
CA THR A 59 -0.97 -5.40 2.37
C THR A 59 -1.75 -4.18 1.91
N ASP A 60 -3.06 -4.33 1.75
CA ASP A 60 -3.94 -3.24 1.35
C ASP A 60 -5.15 -3.15 2.28
N GLY A 61 -5.84 -2.02 2.25
CA GLY A 61 -7.03 -1.77 3.05
C GLY A 61 -8.22 -1.34 2.19
N VAL A 62 -9.42 -1.66 2.66
CA VAL A 62 -10.69 -1.31 1.99
C VAL A 62 -10.96 0.21 1.96
N GLY A 63 -10.27 0.98 2.81
CA GLY A 63 -10.34 2.43 2.85
C GLY A 63 -11.68 2.98 3.37
N SER A 64 -12.06 4.17 2.89
CA SER A 64 -13.27 4.89 3.35
C SER A 64 -14.58 4.18 3.01
N LYS A 65 -14.56 3.13 2.17
CA LYS A 65 -15.72 2.29 1.89
C LYS A 65 -16.27 1.59 3.14
N VAL A 66 -15.42 1.36 4.15
CA VAL A 66 -15.85 0.85 5.47
C VAL A 66 -16.88 1.76 6.13
N LEU A 67 -16.81 3.08 5.90
CA LEU A 67 -17.79 4.03 6.43
C LEU A 67 -19.18 3.82 5.82
N ILE A 68 -19.24 3.47 4.53
CA ILE A 68 -20.49 3.17 3.83
C ILE A 68 -21.05 1.83 4.33
N ALA A 69 -20.21 0.80 4.45
CA ALA A 69 -20.60 -0.50 5.00
C ALA A 69 -21.24 -0.35 6.40
N ASN A 70 -20.65 0.49 7.25
CA ASN A 70 -21.22 0.84 8.56
C ASN A 70 -22.54 1.60 8.44
N ALA A 71 -22.62 2.63 7.59
CA ALA A 71 -23.82 3.46 7.44
C ALA A 71 -25.06 2.66 7.02
N ILE A 72 -24.87 1.61 6.22
CA ILE A 72 -25.96 0.73 5.76
C ILE A 72 -26.06 -0.59 6.57
N SER A 73 -25.24 -0.76 7.59
CA SER A 73 -25.15 -1.99 8.42
C SER A 73 -25.00 -3.29 7.61
N LYS A 74 -24.11 -3.29 6.61
CA LYS A 74 -23.83 -4.44 5.74
C LYS A 74 -22.31 -4.63 5.57
N TRP A 75 -21.79 -5.75 6.07
CA TRP A 75 -20.36 -6.08 6.08
C TRP A 75 -20.01 -7.37 5.34
N ASP A 76 -21.01 -8.11 4.86
CA ASP A 76 -20.84 -9.41 4.20
C ASP A 76 -20.07 -9.34 2.87
N THR A 77 -19.96 -8.15 2.27
CA THR A 77 -19.23 -7.94 1.01
C THR A 77 -17.96 -7.11 1.15
N VAL A 78 -17.73 -6.43 2.27
CA VAL A 78 -16.63 -5.45 2.41
C VAL A 78 -15.25 -6.11 2.39
N GLY A 79 -15.15 -7.39 2.73
CA GLY A 79 -13.89 -8.14 2.65
C GLY A 79 -13.55 -8.70 1.27
N ILE A 80 -14.42 -8.49 0.28
CA ILE A 80 -14.13 -8.80 -1.14
C ILE A 80 -13.44 -7.60 -1.81
N ASP A 81 -13.68 -6.39 -1.29
CA ASP A 81 -12.96 -5.18 -1.63
C ASP A 81 -11.56 -5.18 -1.03
#